data_AF-A0A4Y3RU84-F1
#
_entry.id   AF-A0A4Y3RU84-F1
#
_cell.length_a   1.000
_cell.length_b   1.000
_cell.length_c   1.000
_cell.angle_alpha   90.00
_cell.angle_beta   90.00
_cell.angle_gamma   90.00
#
_symmetry.space_group_name_H-M   'P 1'
#
loop_
_entity.id
_entity.type
_entity.pdbx_description
1 polymer ?
#
loop_
_entity_poly.entity_id
_entity_poly.type
_entity_poly.pdbx_seq_one_letter_code
_entity_poly.pdbx_strand_id
1 'polypeptide(L)'
;MLTRIARGLAGTAVVVALAASAACGSEGGGTTDDPTERPNAAEAAETSSAASDSDSDSDESIGSLFPGKGAGGQSAPIDVPTAKVGESAAGKVKVVSTSDRPMQFAPPRTLTNNPDMGDADADLGTCAGTLAPGEECEMNFRFMPYKAGSYSGVLTVETSEGETLTVPFSGEAVADEPSPTTETPEPSPTTETPEPEPTTETPEPEPTTEPTPIETEPEIEPESDVT
;
A
#
# COMPACT_ATOMS: atom_id res chain seq x y z
N MET A 1 -47.32 -39.94 21.90
CA MET A 1 -47.47 -40.83 20.74
C MET A 1 -46.07 -41.22 20.27
N LEU A 2 -45.71 -42.50 20.41
CA LEU A 2 -44.46 -43.11 19.92
C LEU A 2 -44.72 -43.79 18.57
N THR A 3 -43.86 -43.55 17.57
CA THR A 3 -43.37 -44.53 16.55
C THR A 3 -42.22 -43.84 15.77
N ARG A 4 -40.92 -44.13 15.90
CA ARG A 4 -40.06 -45.33 15.69
C ARG A 4 -39.87 -45.78 14.22
N ILE A 5 -38.57 -45.91 13.85
CA ILE A 5 -37.92 -46.81 12.83
C ILE A 5 -37.78 -46.20 11.42
N ALA A 6 -36.61 -45.93 10.82
CA ALA A 6 -35.28 -46.58 10.64
C ALA A 6 -35.14 -47.44 9.35
N ARG A 7 -33.92 -47.38 8.75
CA ARG A 7 -33.32 -48.10 7.58
C ARG A 7 -33.46 -47.39 6.23
N GLY A 8 -32.47 -47.33 5.34
CA GLY A 8 -31.11 -47.90 5.22
C GLY A 8 -30.37 -47.10 4.12
N LEU A 9 -29.21 -47.42 3.57
CA LEU A 9 -28.30 -48.56 3.58
C LEU A 9 -26.99 -48.07 2.93
N ALA A 10 -25.91 -48.80 3.20
CA ALA A 10 -24.54 -48.57 2.76
C ALA A 10 -24.34 -48.23 1.27
N GLY A 11 -23.36 -47.38 0.98
CA GLY A 11 -22.82 -47.11 -0.35
C GLY A 11 -21.29 -47.02 -0.30
N THR A 12 -20.67 -48.14 -0.61
CA THR A 12 -19.24 -48.46 -0.82
C THR A 12 -18.26 -47.32 -1.11
N ALA A 13 -17.14 -47.35 -0.36
CA ALA A 13 -15.89 -46.67 -0.69
C ALA A 13 -15.31 -47.21 -2.01
N VAL A 14 -14.99 -46.32 -2.94
CA VAL A 14 -14.14 -46.63 -4.10
C VAL A 14 -12.79 -45.99 -3.84
N VAL A 15 -11.81 -46.84 -3.52
CA VAL A 15 -10.39 -46.50 -3.54
C VAL A 15 -9.94 -46.59 -4.99
N VAL A 16 -9.64 -45.46 -5.63
CA VAL A 16 -8.86 -45.45 -6.88
C VAL A 16 -7.43 -45.10 -6.51
N ALA A 17 -6.56 -46.10 -6.60
CA ALA A 17 -5.12 -45.92 -6.53
C ALA A 17 -4.54 -45.87 -7.96
N LEU A 18 -3.51 -45.01 -8.10
CA LEU A 18 -2.39 -45.09 -9.04
C LEU A 18 -2.64 -44.86 -10.54
N ALA A 19 -2.12 -43.72 -11.02
CA ALA A 19 -1.21 -43.68 -12.18
C ALA A 19 -0.34 -42.41 -12.10
N ALA A 20 0.89 -42.56 -11.60
CA ALA A 20 1.97 -41.62 -11.89
C ALA A 20 2.46 -41.91 -13.31
N SER A 21 2.44 -40.90 -14.20
CA SER A 21 2.90 -41.05 -15.57
C SER A 21 3.80 -39.88 -15.96
N ALA A 22 5.00 -40.23 -16.41
CA ALA A 22 5.92 -39.48 -17.27
C ALA A 22 6.41 -38.12 -16.74
N ALA A 23 7.60 -38.01 -16.15
CA ALA A 23 8.91 -38.05 -16.82
C ALA A 23 8.96 -37.11 -18.04
N CYS A 24 9.35 -35.86 -17.82
CA CYS A 24 9.80 -34.97 -18.88
C CYS A 24 11.20 -35.43 -19.34
N GLY A 25 11.37 -35.53 -20.66
CA GLY A 25 12.46 -36.23 -21.32
C GLY A 25 13.84 -35.63 -21.05
N SER A 26 14.79 -36.54 -20.79
CA SER A 26 16.22 -36.28 -20.89
C SER A 26 16.67 -36.66 -22.29
N GLU A 27 17.09 -35.68 -23.10
CA GLU A 27 17.87 -35.91 -24.31
C GLU A 27 19.36 -35.97 -23.92
N GLY A 28 20.02 -37.05 -24.31
CA GLY A 28 21.38 -37.37 -23.90
C GLY A 28 22.48 -36.97 -24.89
N GLY A 29 23.70 -36.95 -24.36
CA GLY A 29 24.98 -36.93 -25.07
C GLY A 29 25.95 -36.00 -24.36
N GLY A 30 27.16 -36.36 -23.92
CA GLY A 30 27.92 -37.60 -23.92
C GLY A 30 29.35 -37.22 -23.49
N THR A 31 29.85 -37.88 -22.44
CA THR A 31 31.26 -38.12 -22.04
C THR A 31 32.31 -37.01 -22.16
N THR A 32 32.96 -36.65 -21.05
CA THR A 32 34.39 -36.95 -20.76
C THR A 32 34.70 -36.60 -19.30
N ASP A 33 35.23 -37.57 -18.56
CA ASP A 33 35.78 -37.46 -17.21
C ASP A 33 36.90 -36.41 -17.09
N ASP A 34 36.84 -35.57 -16.05
CA ASP A 34 38.03 -34.97 -15.43
C ASP A 34 37.76 -34.76 -13.92
N PRO A 35 38.52 -35.39 -13.00
CA PRO A 35 38.27 -35.26 -11.57
C PRO A 35 39.37 -34.45 -10.90
N THR A 36 39.30 -33.11 -10.84
CA THR A 36 39.99 -32.29 -9.82
C THR A 36 39.41 -30.87 -9.78
N GLU A 37 38.51 -30.53 -8.84
CA GLU A 37 38.64 -29.35 -7.96
C GLU A 37 37.49 -29.21 -6.95
N ARG A 38 37.81 -28.56 -5.83
CA ARG A 38 37.08 -28.42 -4.57
C ARG A 38 35.79 -27.57 -4.69
N PRO A 39 34.83 -27.75 -3.75
CA PRO A 39 33.52 -27.12 -3.80
C PRO A 39 33.62 -25.64 -3.41
N ASN A 40 32.98 -24.77 -4.20
CA ASN A 40 32.69 -23.41 -3.78
C ASN A 40 31.18 -23.28 -3.60
N ALA A 41 30.76 -23.01 -2.37
CA ALA A 41 29.40 -22.68 -2.02
C ALA A 41 29.12 -21.23 -2.46
N ALA A 42 28.29 -21.06 -3.48
CA ALA A 42 27.48 -19.89 -3.72
C ALA A 42 26.44 -20.24 -4.78
N GLU A 43 25.28 -19.60 -4.68
CA GLU A 43 24.14 -19.68 -5.62
C GLU A 43 23.22 -20.89 -5.43
N ALA A 44 22.53 -20.85 -4.28
CA ALA A 44 21.20 -21.41 -4.19
C ALA A 44 20.28 -20.62 -5.14
N ALA A 45 19.99 -21.28 -6.25
CA ALA A 45 18.66 -21.55 -6.75
C ALA A 45 17.71 -20.37 -7.02
N GLU A 46 17.53 -20.17 -8.32
CA GLU A 46 16.22 -20.21 -8.99
C GLU A 46 15.29 -19.03 -8.69
N THR A 47 15.47 -18.00 -9.52
CA THR A 47 14.43 -17.19 -10.14
C THR A 47 13.12 -17.96 -10.31
N SER A 48 12.20 -17.85 -9.34
CA SER A 48 10.80 -18.17 -9.58
C SER A 48 10.16 -16.94 -10.19
N SER A 49 10.24 -16.84 -11.51
CA SER A 49 9.33 -16.05 -12.33
C SER A 49 7.91 -16.55 -12.08
N ALA A 50 7.21 -15.97 -11.10
CA ALA A 50 5.77 -15.89 -11.19
C ALA A 50 5.49 -14.75 -12.18
N ALA A 51 5.12 -15.14 -13.39
CA ALA A 51 4.56 -14.20 -14.35
C ALA A 51 3.34 -13.54 -13.68
N SER A 52 3.47 -12.28 -13.31
CA SER A 52 2.33 -11.41 -13.12
C SER A 52 1.88 -11.00 -14.51
N ASP A 53 1.04 -11.84 -15.13
CA ASP A 53 0.20 -11.38 -16.23
C ASP A 53 -0.82 -10.41 -15.61
N SER A 54 -0.45 -9.14 -15.56
CA SER A 54 -1.33 -8.03 -15.17
C SER A 54 -2.17 -7.65 -16.39
N ASP A 55 -3.30 -8.33 -16.56
CA ASP A 55 -4.34 -7.91 -17.49
C ASP A 55 -5.34 -7.06 -16.70
N SER A 56 -5.04 -5.76 -16.60
CA SER A 56 -5.91 -4.76 -15.99
C SER A 56 -7.24 -4.64 -16.74
N ASP A 57 -8.20 -5.48 -16.38
CA ASP A 57 -9.62 -5.33 -16.65
C ASP A 57 -10.37 -5.20 -15.33
N SER A 58 -11.43 -4.40 -15.31
CA SER A 58 -12.10 -3.89 -14.10
C SER A 58 -12.85 -4.92 -13.23
N ASP A 59 -12.55 -6.21 -13.41
CA ASP A 59 -12.96 -7.35 -12.57
C ASP A 59 -11.74 -8.04 -11.90
N GLU A 60 -10.52 -7.49 -12.04
CA GLU A 60 -9.30 -8.04 -11.47
C GLU A 60 -9.25 -7.81 -9.95
N SER A 61 -9.29 -8.91 -9.19
CA SER A 61 -9.11 -8.87 -7.74
C SER A 61 -7.69 -8.42 -7.42
N ILE A 62 -7.53 -7.45 -6.52
CA ILE A 62 -6.22 -6.94 -6.08
C ILE A 62 -5.48 -7.90 -5.14
N GLY A 63 -6.11 -9.02 -4.78
CA GLY A 63 -5.53 -10.06 -3.93
C GLY A 63 -6.50 -11.23 -3.77
N SER A 64 -6.02 -12.34 -3.20
CA SER A 64 -6.81 -13.57 -3.03
C SER A 64 -6.55 -14.26 -1.69
N LEU A 65 -7.62 -14.74 -1.04
CA LEU A 65 -7.61 -15.51 0.21
C LEU A 65 -8.20 -16.89 0.00
N PHE A 66 -7.57 -17.90 0.62
CA PHE A 66 -7.98 -19.30 0.57
C PHE A 66 -8.07 -19.88 1.99
N PRO A 67 -9.09 -19.47 2.77
CA PRO A 67 -9.32 -20.01 4.11
C PRO A 67 -9.69 -21.50 4.07
N GLY A 68 -9.29 -22.28 5.07
CA GLY A 68 -9.63 -23.70 5.21
C GLY A 68 -8.58 -24.70 4.73
N LYS A 69 -7.40 -24.24 4.27
CA LYS A 69 -6.35 -25.12 3.70
C LYS A 69 -5.30 -25.63 4.71
N GLY A 70 -5.47 -25.41 6.02
CA GLY A 70 -4.54 -25.87 7.05
C GLY A 70 -4.32 -24.85 8.18
N ALA A 71 -3.12 -24.86 8.80
CA ALA A 71 -2.78 -24.07 10.00
C ALA A 71 -2.66 -22.55 9.76
N GLY A 72 -3.74 -21.90 9.29
CA GLY A 72 -3.82 -20.45 9.06
C GLY A 72 -4.22 -20.03 7.64
N GLY A 73 -4.67 -20.96 6.79
CA GLY A 73 -5.09 -20.65 5.42
C GLY A 73 -3.95 -20.35 4.46
N GLN A 74 -4.28 -20.01 3.21
CA GLN A 74 -3.33 -19.48 2.24
C GLN A 74 -3.81 -18.11 1.74
N SER A 75 -2.88 -17.23 1.40
CA SER A 75 -3.19 -15.91 0.86
C SER A 75 -2.14 -15.48 -0.17
N ALA A 76 -2.55 -14.68 -1.14
CA ALA A 76 -1.69 -13.89 -2.00
C ALA A 76 -1.63 -12.46 -1.46
N PRO A 77 -0.50 -11.74 -1.61
CA PRO A 77 -0.41 -10.34 -1.22
C PRO A 77 -1.48 -9.51 -1.93
N ILE A 78 -1.86 -8.40 -1.29
CA ILE A 78 -2.77 -7.42 -1.87
C ILE A 78 -1.96 -6.29 -2.51
N ASP A 79 -2.02 -6.20 -3.83
CA ASP A 79 -1.37 -5.16 -4.61
C ASP A 79 -2.35 -4.00 -4.83
N VAL A 80 -2.22 -2.97 -4.01
CA VAL A 80 -3.11 -1.82 -4.01
C VAL A 80 -2.73 -0.92 -5.20
N PRO A 81 -3.70 -0.53 -6.06
CA PRO A 81 -3.40 0.32 -7.19
C PRO A 81 -2.81 1.67 -6.73
N THR A 82 -2.03 2.31 -7.61
CA THR A 82 -1.42 3.60 -7.32
C THR A 82 -2.48 4.62 -6.94
N ALA A 83 -2.29 5.27 -5.79
CA ALA A 83 -3.18 6.29 -5.26
C ALA A 83 -2.57 7.68 -5.42
N LYS A 84 -3.40 8.72 -5.49
CA LYS A 84 -2.95 10.10 -5.26
C LYS A 84 -3.11 10.45 -3.79
N VAL A 85 -2.28 11.35 -3.28
CA VAL A 85 -2.44 11.87 -1.90
C VAL A 85 -3.87 12.38 -1.69
N GLY A 86 -4.52 11.97 -0.60
CA GLY A 86 -5.90 12.35 -0.30
C GLY A 86 -6.99 11.63 -1.11
N GLU A 87 -6.66 10.88 -2.16
CA GLU A 87 -7.60 10.04 -2.91
C GLU A 87 -7.49 8.57 -2.50
N SER A 88 -8.62 7.89 -2.30
CA SER A 88 -8.61 6.47 -1.94
C SER A 88 -8.33 5.58 -3.15
N ALA A 89 -7.33 4.70 -3.03
CA ALA A 89 -7.24 3.51 -3.88
C ALA A 89 -8.05 2.38 -3.24
N ALA A 90 -8.82 1.66 -4.05
CA ALA A 90 -9.67 0.58 -3.59
C ALA A 90 -9.65 -0.60 -4.57
N GLY A 91 -9.96 -1.79 -4.07
CA GLY A 91 -10.11 -2.97 -4.89
C GLY A 91 -10.84 -4.10 -4.17
N LYS A 92 -11.17 -5.15 -4.92
CA LYS A 92 -11.79 -6.36 -4.39
C LYS A 92 -10.73 -7.38 -4.02
N VAL A 93 -10.86 -7.99 -2.87
CA VAL A 93 -10.06 -9.16 -2.46
C VAL A 93 -10.93 -10.39 -2.62
N LYS A 94 -10.54 -11.28 -3.53
CA LYS A 94 -11.26 -12.52 -3.78
C LYS A 94 -11.05 -13.50 -2.64
N VAL A 95 -12.09 -14.16 -2.18
CA VAL A 95 -12.02 -15.17 -1.12
C VAL A 95 -12.63 -16.45 -1.65
N VAL A 96 -11.88 -17.54 -1.63
CA VAL A 96 -12.33 -18.87 -2.07
C VAL A 96 -12.28 -19.82 -0.89
N SER A 97 -13.45 -20.30 -0.46
CA SER A 97 -13.53 -21.27 0.63
C SER A 97 -12.90 -22.59 0.21
N THR A 98 -11.88 -23.01 0.95
CA THR A 98 -11.25 -24.33 0.80
C THR A 98 -11.58 -25.27 1.96
N SER A 99 -12.49 -24.86 2.86
CA SER A 99 -12.99 -25.70 3.94
C SER A 99 -13.97 -26.76 3.41
N ASP A 100 -14.19 -27.80 4.22
CA ASP A 100 -15.22 -28.81 4.01
C ASP A 100 -16.55 -28.48 4.71
N ARG A 101 -16.63 -27.32 5.38
CA ARG A 101 -17.78 -26.85 6.14
C ARG A 101 -18.10 -25.39 5.84
N PRO A 102 -19.37 -24.97 5.97
CA PRO A 102 -19.72 -23.55 5.84
C PRO A 102 -18.99 -22.70 6.87
N MET A 103 -18.49 -21.54 6.45
CA MET A 103 -17.77 -20.60 7.33
C MET A 103 -18.37 -19.19 7.26
N GLN A 104 -18.13 -18.41 8.32
CA GLN A 104 -18.42 -16.97 8.38
C GLN A 104 -17.13 -16.23 8.70
N PHE A 105 -17.11 -14.94 8.41
CA PHE A 105 -15.96 -14.07 8.66
C PHE A 105 -16.26 -13.04 9.75
N ALA A 106 -15.30 -12.81 10.63
CA ALA A 106 -15.33 -11.65 11.51
C ALA A 106 -15.03 -10.38 10.70
N PRO A 107 -15.43 -9.18 11.16
CA PRO A 107 -15.03 -7.93 10.53
C PRO A 107 -13.50 -7.87 10.36
N PRO A 108 -13.00 -7.63 9.14
CA PRO A 108 -11.58 -7.62 8.88
C PRO A 108 -10.89 -6.47 9.61
N ARG A 109 -9.61 -6.65 9.91
CA ARG A 109 -8.80 -5.66 10.63
C ARG A 109 -7.59 -5.29 9.79
N THR A 110 -7.29 -4.01 9.71
CA THR A 110 -6.14 -3.48 8.98
C THR A 110 -5.13 -2.89 9.94
N LEU A 111 -3.84 -3.00 9.59
CA LEU A 111 -2.75 -2.34 10.30
C LEU A 111 -1.73 -1.84 9.27
N THR A 112 -1.60 -0.52 9.15
CA THR A 112 -0.55 0.09 8.33
C THR A 112 0.79 0.05 9.08
N ASN A 113 1.88 -0.27 8.40
CA ASN A 113 3.23 -0.30 9.00
C ASN A 113 3.72 1.10 9.40
N ASN A 114 3.25 2.13 8.69
CA ASN A 114 3.50 3.53 8.99
C ASN A 114 2.19 4.34 8.94
N PRO A 115 1.60 4.71 10.09
CA PRO A 115 0.33 5.44 10.13
C PRO A 115 0.41 6.85 9.53
N ASP A 116 1.61 7.44 9.44
CA ASP A 116 1.79 8.74 8.80
C ASP A 116 1.62 8.70 7.28
N MET A 117 1.64 7.50 6.68
CA MET A 117 1.48 7.33 5.23
C MET A 117 0.02 7.30 4.81
N GLY A 118 -0.91 6.88 5.66
CA GLY A 118 -2.31 6.73 5.30
C GLY A 118 -3.08 5.74 6.17
N ASP A 119 -4.40 5.74 5.98
CA ASP A 119 -5.31 4.82 6.64
C ASP A 119 -5.82 3.74 5.69
N ALA A 120 -5.80 2.50 6.18
CA ALA A 120 -6.32 1.32 5.51
C ALA A 120 -7.64 0.90 6.15
N ASP A 121 -8.62 0.49 5.34
CA ASP A 121 -9.89 -0.05 5.82
C ASP A 121 -10.34 -1.20 4.91
N ALA A 122 -11.05 -2.16 5.50
CA ALA A 122 -11.63 -3.26 4.78
C ALA A 122 -13.01 -3.58 5.34
N ASP A 123 -13.88 -4.10 4.49
CA ASP A 123 -15.19 -4.60 4.87
C ASP A 123 -15.51 -5.92 4.18
N LEU A 124 -16.50 -6.63 4.71
CA LEU A 124 -16.80 -7.99 4.28
C LEU A 124 -17.38 -8.07 2.87
N GLY A 125 -17.87 -6.98 2.26
CA GLY A 125 -18.50 -7.04 0.95
C GLY A 125 -19.56 -8.14 0.83
N THR A 126 -19.41 -9.04 -0.14
CA THR A 126 -20.31 -10.19 -0.32
C THR A 126 -20.02 -11.36 0.63
N CYS A 127 -18.91 -11.30 1.38
CA CYS A 127 -18.53 -12.27 2.42
C CYS A 127 -19.23 -12.04 3.77
N ALA A 128 -20.19 -11.10 3.88
CA ALA A 128 -20.92 -10.84 5.12
C ALA A 128 -21.83 -12.01 5.57
N GLY A 129 -22.08 -12.98 4.68
CA GLY A 129 -22.91 -14.15 4.94
C GLY A 129 -22.11 -15.40 5.36
N THR A 130 -22.80 -16.53 5.31
CA THR A 130 -22.14 -17.84 5.38
C THR A 130 -21.66 -18.22 3.98
N LEU A 131 -20.36 -18.51 3.85
CA LEU A 131 -19.75 -19.00 2.62
C LEU A 131 -19.75 -20.53 2.65
N ALA A 132 -20.36 -21.17 1.65
CA ALA A 132 -20.39 -22.62 1.57
C ALA A 132 -19.02 -23.22 1.16
N PRO A 133 -18.79 -24.52 1.37
CA PRO A 133 -17.58 -25.20 0.89
C PRO A 133 -17.38 -25.01 -0.61
N GLY A 134 -16.19 -24.55 -1.02
CA GLY A 134 -15.85 -24.35 -2.44
C GLY A 134 -16.47 -23.12 -3.10
N GLU A 135 -17.26 -22.32 -2.39
CA GLU A 135 -17.79 -21.06 -2.91
C GLU A 135 -16.78 -19.90 -2.80
N GLU A 136 -17.05 -18.86 -3.57
CA GLU A 136 -16.27 -17.63 -3.58
C GLU A 136 -17.12 -16.41 -3.20
N CYS A 137 -16.47 -15.43 -2.58
CA CYS A 137 -17.03 -14.12 -2.29
C CYS A 137 -15.93 -13.05 -2.42
N GLU A 138 -16.30 -11.78 -2.25
CA GLU A 138 -15.41 -10.63 -2.38
C GLU A 138 -15.48 -9.75 -1.14
N MET A 139 -14.31 -9.45 -0.58
CA MET A 139 -14.14 -8.40 0.42
C MET A 139 -13.72 -7.10 -0.25
N ASN A 140 -14.07 -5.96 0.35
CA ASN A 140 -13.64 -4.66 -0.11
C ASN A 140 -12.41 -4.24 0.68
N PHE A 141 -11.41 -3.69 -0.01
CA PHE A 141 -10.24 -3.07 0.61
C PHE A 141 -10.06 -1.66 0.07
N ARG A 142 -9.69 -0.73 0.94
CA ARG A 142 -9.31 0.64 0.57
C ARG A 142 -8.11 1.14 1.35
N PHE A 143 -7.32 1.99 0.71
CA PHE A 143 -6.24 2.76 1.33
C PHE A 143 -6.31 4.22 0.92
N MET A 144 -6.18 5.13 1.88
CA MET A 144 -6.15 6.58 1.65
C MET A 144 -4.81 7.15 2.11
N PRO A 145 -3.89 7.49 1.19
CA PRO A 145 -2.58 8.04 1.54
C PRO A 145 -2.64 9.50 1.98
N TYR A 146 -1.78 9.87 2.93
CA TYR A 146 -1.55 11.23 3.41
C TYR A 146 -0.31 11.88 2.81
N LYS A 147 0.62 11.07 2.29
CA LYS A 147 1.90 11.50 1.72
C LYS A 147 2.23 10.64 0.51
N ALA A 148 3.03 11.20 -0.40
CA ALA A 148 3.58 10.44 -1.51
C ALA A 148 4.67 9.47 -1.02
N GLY A 149 4.76 8.31 -1.65
CA GLY A 149 5.72 7.25 -1.34
C GLY A 149 5.09 5.86 -1.30
N SER A 150 5.92 4.83 -1.15
CA SER A 150 5.49 3.45 -0.97
C SER A 150 4.87 3.26 0.41
N TYR A 151 3.78 2.50 0.49
CA TYR A 151 3.16 2.10 1.75
C TYR A 151 2.95 0.59 1.80
N SER A 152 2.85 0.07 3.02
CA SER A 152 2.56 -1.34 3.27
C SER A 152 1.90 -1.54 4.62
N GLY A 153 1.28 -2.71 4.80
CA GLY A 153 0.66 -3.12 6.04
C GLY A 153 0.16 -4.55 5.96
N VAL A 154 -0.73 -4.90 6.89
CA VAL A 154 -1.37 -6.22 6.94
C VAL A 154 -2.88 -6.10 7.07
N LEU A 155 -3.59 -6.97 6.37
CA LEU A 155 -5.00 -7.29 6.55
C LEU A 155 -5.09 -8.61 7.34
N THR A 156 -5.86 -8.60 8.43
CA THR A 156 -6.16 -9.79 9.23
C THR A 156 -7.63 -10.13 9.10
N VAL A 157 -7.91 -11.38 8.78
CA VAL A 157 -9.27 -11.92 8.64
C VAL A 157 -9.39 -13.16 9.52
N GLU A 158 -10.43 -13.23 10.33
CA GLU A 158 -10.72 -14.40 11.17
C GLU A 158 -11.97 -15.10 10.68
N THR A 159 -11.94 -16.43 10.65
CA THR A 159 -13.11 -17.26 10.30
C THR A 159 -13.80 -17.78 11.56
N SER A 160 -15.07 -18.13 11.44
CA SER A 160 -15.85 -18.79 12.51
C SER A 160 -15.28 -20.15 12.93
N GLU A 161 -14.40 -20.74 12.11
CA GLU A 161 -13.72 -21.99 12.43
C GLU A 161 -12.47 -21.78 13.31
N GLY A 162 -12.14 -20.52 13.64
CA GLY A 162 -10.99 -20.15 14.47
C GLY A 162 -9.69 -20.03 13.69
N GLU A 163 -9.75 -19.93 12.36
CA GLU A 163 -8.61 -19.69 11.51
C GLU A 163 -8.36 -18.18 11.36
N THR A 164 -7.11 -17.76 11.49
CA THR A 164 -6.68 -16.36 11.29
C THR A 164 -5.78 -16.29 10.07
N LEU A 165 -6.22 -15.55 9.04
CA LEU A 165 -5.44 -15.26 7.85
C LEU A 165 -4.78 -13.90 8.00
N THR A 166 -3.49 -13.83 7.71
CA THR A 166 -2.74 -12.57 7.65
C THR A 166 -2.21 -12.38 6.24
N VAL A 167 -2.46 -11.19 5.70
CA VAL A 167 -2.23 -10.89 4.28
C VAL A 167 -1.50 -9.57 4.19
N PRO A 168 -0.28 -9.53 3.67
CA PRO A 168 0.39 -8.26 3.46
C PRO A 168 -0.31 -7.49 2.32
N PHE A 169 -0.37 -6.17 2.47
CA PHE A 169 -0.75 -5.28 1.37
C PHE A 169 0.36 -4.26 1.12
N SER A 170 0.50 -3.83 -0.13
CA SER A 170 1.43 -2.77 -0.52
C SER A 170 0.92 -1.98 -1.72
N GLY A 171 1.41 -0.76 -1.87
CA GLY A 171 1.13 0.08 -3.02
C GLY A 171 1.99 1.35 -3.01
N GLU A 172 1.72 2.22 -3.98
CA GLU A 172 2.42 3.50 -4.12
C GLU A 172 1.43 4.66 -4.11
N ALA A 173 1.82 5.74 -3.44
CA ALA A 173 1.11 7.01 -3.47
C ALA A 173 1.94 8.05 -4.22
N VAL A 174 1.33 8.74 -5.18
CA VAL A 174 1.94 9.85 -5.90
C VAL A 174 1.38 11.17 -5.38
N ALA A 175 2.21 12.22 -5.39
CA ALA A 175 1.75 13.55 -5.02
C ALA A 175 0.65 14.00 -5.99
N ASP A 176 -0.32 14.76 -5.49
CA ASP A 176 -1.16 15.55 -6.39
C ASP A 176 -0.24 16.49 -7.16
N GLU A 177 -0.18 16.32 -8.47
CA GLU A 177 0.46 17.30 -9.32
C GLU A 177 -0.27 18.63 -9.08
N PRO A 178 0.44 19.71 -8.69
CA PRO A 178 -0.19 21.01 -8.62
C PRO A 178 -0.68 21.33 -10.04
N SER A 179 -2.00 21.59 -10.17
CA SER A 179 -2.55 22.08 -11.43
C SER A 179 -1.67 23.22 -11.94
N PRO A 180 -1.23 23.23 -13.21
CA PRO A 180 -0.31 24.24 -13.70
C PRO A 180 -0.96 25.60 -13.49
N THR A 181 -0.45 26.36 -12.52
CA THR A 181 -0.80 27.76 -12.37
C THR A 181 -0.39 28.40 -13.69
N THR A 182 -1.37 28.86 -14.47
CA THR A 182 -1.06 29.79 -15.55
C THR A 182 -0.57 31.05 -14.87
N GLU A 183 0.74 31.14 -14.63
CA GLU A 183 1.38 32.41 -14.38
C GLU A 183 1.08 33.25 -15.60
N THR A 184 0.11 34.16 -15.45
CA THR A 184 -0.03 35.28 -16.37
C THR A 184 1.35 35.96 -16.33
N PRO A 185 2.09 36.04 -17.44
CA PRO A 185 3.42 36.63 -17.42
C PRO A 185 3.30 38.02 -16.82
N GLU A 186 3.93 38.22 -15.66
CA GLU A 186 4.08 39.53 -15.07
C GLU A 186 4.81 40.41 -16.10
N PRO A 187 4.21 41.51 -16.60
CA PRO A 187 4.91 42.37 -17.54
C PRO A 187 6.16 42.93 -16.84
N SER A 188 7.33 42.54 -17.34
CA SER A 188 8.62 43.08 -16.90
C SER A 188 8.63 44.63 -16.98
N PRO A 189 9.36 45.31 -16.08
CA PRO A 189 9.17 46.73 -15.78
C PRO A 189 9.58 47.63 -16.94
N THR A 190 8.77 48.65 -17.21
CA THR A 190 9.15 49.77 -18.07
C THR A 190 10.35 50.46 -17.45
N THR A 191 11.49 50.40 -18.13
CA THR A 191 12.67 51.19 -17.80
C THR A 191 12.32 52.66 -18.00
N GLU A 192 12.06 53.39 -16.91
CA GLU A 192 12.01 54.85 -16.98
C GLU A 192 13.43 55.36 -17.29
N THR A 193 13.54 55.97 -18.46
CA THR A 193 14.73 56.72 -18.89
C THR A 193 14.83 57.97 -18.00
N PRO A 194 15.95 58.24 -17.31
CA PRO A 194 16.08 59.47 -16.54
C PRO A 194 16.06 60.67 -17.50
N GLU A 195 15.06 61.54 -17.30
CA GLU A 195 14.93 62.84 -17.95
C GLU A 195 16.09 63.75 -17.49
N PRO A 196 16.82 64.44 -18.39
CA PRO A 196 17.90 65.33 -17.98
C PRO A 196 17.34 66.61 -17.33
N GLU A 197 17.85 66.92 -16.13
CA GLU A 197 17.52 68.09 -15.32
C GLU A 197 17.73 69.42 -16.06
N PRO A 198 16.84 70.41 -15.92
CA PRO A 198 17.19 71.81 -16.15
C PRO A 198 17.71 72.45 -14.85
N THR A 199 18.99 72.81 -14.87
CA THR A 199 19.67 73.76 -13.97
C THR A 199 19.00 75.14 -13.99
N THR A 200 18.63 75.74 -12.84
CA THR A 200 18.73 77.20 -12.63
C THR A 200 18.64 77.62 -11.14
N GLU A 201 19.78 78.10 -10.64
CA GLU A 201 20.04 79.27 -9.77
C GLU A 201 19.55 79.41 -8.30
N THR A 202 20.59 79.44 -7.44
CA THR A 202 20.74 80.02 -6.10
C THR A 202 20.36 81.51 -6.02
N PRO A 203 19.73 81.97 -4.93
CA PRO A 203 20.45 82.87 -4.02
C PRO A 203 20.35 82.52 -2.51
N GLU A 204 21.44 82.87 -1.82
CA GLU A 204 21.91 82.72 -0.43
C GLU A 204 21.44 83.92 0.48
N PRO A 205 21.67 84.04 1.82
CA PRO A 205 21.43 83.14 2.98
C PRO A 205 20.72 83.80 4.23
N GLU A 206 20.44 82.94 5.24
CA GLU A 206 20.58 83.14 6.72
C GLU A 206 19.60 84.03 7.56
N PRO A 207 19.48 83.88 8.92
CA PRO A 207 20.16 82.97 9.87
C PRO A 207 19.31 82.35 11.04
N THR A 208 19.99 81.48 11.83
CA THR A 208 19.80 81.13 13.28
C THR A 208 18.52 80.34 13.67
N THR A 209 18.57 79.19 14.36
CA THR A 209 19.03 79.02 15.76
C THR A 209 19.21 77.52 16.11
N GLU A 210 20.39 77.15 16.61
CA GLU A 210 20.66 76.00 17.52
C GLU A 210 20.23 76.40 18.97
N PRO A 211 20.21 75.55 20.02
CA PRO A 211 20.49 74.10 20.15
C PRO A 211 19.36 73.34 20.93
N THR A 212 19.37 72.01 21.12
CA THR A 212 20.05 71.31 22.24
C THR A 212 19.72 69.80 22.18
N PRO A 213 20.68 68.90 22.44
CA PRO A 213 20.49 67.46 22.51
C PRO A 213 20.05 67.00 23.90
N ILE A 214 19.32 65.89 23.97
CA ILE A 214 19.18 65.12 25.21
C ILE A 214 19.44 63.64 24.88
N GLU A 215 20.67 63.23 25.17
CA GLU A 215 20.99 61.86 25.57
C GLU A 215 20.11 61.46 26.75
N THR A 216 19.65 60.20 26.82
CA THR A 216 19.77 59.33 28.01
C THR A 216 19.39 57.90 27.59
N GLU A 217 20.40 57.08 27.33
CA GLU A 217 20.40 55.64 27.67
C GLU A 217 20.42 55.52 29.21
N PRO A 218 19.91 54.44 29.86
CA PRO A 218 20.60 53.15 29.77
C PRO A 218 19.72 51.89 29.82
N GLU A 219 20.35 50.83 29.31
CA GLU A 219 20.24 49.40 29.58
C GLU A 219 20.00 49.03 31.06
N ILE A 220 19.05 48.12 31.34
CA ILE A 220 19.05 47.27 32.55
C ILE A 220 18.69 45.81 32.17
N GLU A 221 19.51 44.93 32.74
CA GLU A 221 19.70 43.49 32.59
C GLU A 221 18.51 42.56 32.93
N PRO A 222 18.60 41.26 32.58
CA PRO A 222 17.62 40.22 32.92
C PRO A 222 17.87 39.58 34.30
N GLU A 223 16.80 39.47 35.10
CA GLU A 223 16.71 38.67 36.33
C GLU A 223 15.71 37.51 36.06
N SER A 224 16.14 36.25 35.96
CA SER A 224 16.55 35.29 37.00
C SER A 224 15.40 34.37 37.46
N ASP A 225 15.74 33.08 37.53
CA ASP A 225 15.16 32.00 38.35
C ASP A 225 13.65 31.72 38.34
N VAL A 226 13.28 30.57 37.76
CA VAL A 226 12.34 29.64 38.43
C VAL A 226 12.86 28.21 38.26
N THR A 227 13.22 27.62 39.39
CA THR A 227 13.49 26.19 39.61
C THR A 227 12.20 25.38 39.56
#